data_AF-A0A9E3QE05-F1
#
_entry.id   AF-A0A9E3QE05-F1
#
_cell.length_a   1.000
_cell.length_b   1.000
_cell.length_c   1.000
_cell.angle_alpha   90.00
_cell.angle_beta   90.00
_cell.angle_gamma   90.00
#
_symmetry.space_group_name_H-M   'P 1'
#
loop_
_entity.id
_entity.type
_entity.pdbx_description
1 polymer ?
#
loop_
_entity_poly.entity_id
_entity_poly.type
_entity_poly.pdbx_seq_one_letter_code
_entity_poly.pdbx_strand_id
1 'polypeptide(L)'
;MLLAAALIHPVASLLARWNWIADMITHLQALALALTLAALVVSWNRHRIAALGLLALAPLQIWPLIRYEWPNPVPPDVSRPRFRILMANVLEKNSDYHRLADLIRRERPDVVGLVEATRAWLEGLEEVRRDFPYRLEAPAGASGLALWCRQPPIEWTGPERPTPDGWPYLRATLEMAGRRTQLWLVHPSSPTRRRGRHRGHPELAAQAAQL
;
A
#
# COMPACT_ATOMS: atom_id res chain seq x y z
N MET A 1 -4.56 26.09 -23.81
CA MET A 1 -5.18 24.97 -23.06
C MET A 1 -4.19 23.83 -22.82
N LEU A 2 -3.57 23.23 -23.84
CA LEU A 2 -2.62 22.10 -23.67
C LEU A 2 -1.38 22.43 -22.80
N LEU A 3 -0.76 23.60 -22.98
CA LEU A 3 0.37 24.04 -22.14
C LEU A 3 -0.01 24.10 -20.65
N ALA A 4 -1.19 24.63 -20.33
CA ALA A 4 -1.68 24.69 -18.95
C ALA A 4 -1.95 23.28 -18.39
N ALA A 5 -2.51 22.38 -19.21
CA ALA A 5 -2.77 21.00 -18.83
C ALA A 5 -1.47 20.24 -18.51
N ALA A 6 -0.40 20.45 -19.29
CA ALA A 6 0.91 19.83 -19.07
C ALA A 6 1.55 20.23 -17.73
N LEU A 7 1.19 21.40 -17.18
CA LEU A 7 1.72 21.90 -15.90
C LEU A 7 0.93 21.40 -14.68
N ILE A 8 -0.26 20.80 -14.87
CA ILE A 8 -1.10 20.33 -13.74
C ILE A 8 -0.34 19.31 -12.89
N HIS A 9 0.27 18.30 -13.52
CA HIS A 9 0.95 17.23 -12.78
C HIS A 9 2.25 17.68 -12.09
N PRO A 10 3.15 18.46 -12.71
CA PRO A 10 4.31 19.03 -12.01
C PRO A 10 3.91 19.90 -10.81
N VAL A 11 2.91 20.77 -10.98
CA VAL A 11 2.40 21.60 -9.88
C VAL A 11 1.78 20.74 -8.79
N ALA A 12 0.96 19.75 -9.15
CA ALA A 12 0.39 18.81 -8.19
C ALA A 12 1.48 18.04 -7.43
N SER A 13 2.57 17.65 -8.09
CA SER A 13 3.70 16.97 -7.47
C SER A 13 4.41 17.84 -6.43
N LEU A 14 4.55 19.15 -6.67
CA LEU A 14 5.06 20.09 -5.67
C LEU A 14 4.10 20.24 -4.49
N LEU A 15 2.80 20.22 -4.77
CA LEU A 15 1.74 20.43 -3.77
C LEU A 15 1.32 19.14 -3.02
N ALA A 16 1.71 17.97 -3.50
CA ALA A 16 1.30 16.65 -3.00
C ALA A 16 1.55 16.50 -1.49
N ARG A 17 2.69 17.00 -1.01
CA ARG A 17 3.06 16.95 0.41
C ARG A 17 2.10 17.72 1.34
N TRP A 18 1.32 18.66 0.79
CA TRP A 18 0.40 19.51 1.57
C TRP A 18 -1.07 19.21 1.30
N ASN A 19 -1.40 18.55 0.19
CA ASN A 19 -2.78 18.30 -0.20
C ASN A 19 -2.93 16.91 -0.82
N TRP A 20 -3.77 16.08 -0.21
CA TRP A 20 -4.06 14.72 -0.66
C TRP A 20 -4.66 14.66 -2.08
N ILE A 21 -5.39 15.69 -2.53
CA ILE A 21 -5.91 15.74 -3.91
C ILE A 21 -4.75 15.91 -4.89
N ALA A 22 -3.79 16.76 -4.55
CA ALA A 22 -2.58 16.95 -5.36
C ALA A 22 -1.74 15.66 -5.38
N ASP A 23 -1.64 14.96 -4.25
CA ASP A 23 -1.03 13.64 -4.15
C ASP A 23 -1.71 12.62 -5.07
N MET A 24 -3.04 12.57 -5.08
CA MET A 24 -3.80 11.69 -6.01
C MET A 24 -3.51 11.97 -7.48
N ILE A 25 -3.34 13.24 -7.87
CA ILE A 25 -2.99 13.60 -9.25
C ILE A 25 -1.60 13.07 -9.64
N THR A 26 -0.68 12.90 -8.69
CA THR A 26 0.67 12.39 -9.00
C THR A 26 0.64 10.98 -9.60
N HIS A 27 -0.37 10.17 -9.26
CA HIS A 27 -0.57 8.82 -9.81
C HIS A 27 -1.04 8.81 -11.27
N LEU A 28 -1.47 9.94 -11.84
CA LEU A 28 -1.89 10.06 -13.25
C LEU A 28 -0.71 10.36 -14.19
N GLN A 29 0.48 9.86 -13.85
CA GLN A 29 1.75 10.25 -14.47
C GLN A 29 1.86 9.91 -15.96
N ALA A 30 1.32 8.76 -16.40
CA ALA A 30 1.33 8.39 -17.82
C ALA A 30 0.47 9.36 -18.67
N LEU A 31 -0.71 9.72 -18.17
CA LEU A 31 -1.58 10.71 -18.81
C LEU A 31 -0.90 12.09 -18.84
N ALA A 32 -0.28 12.49 -17.73
CA ALA A 32 0.47 13.73 -17.63
C ALA A 32 1.61 13.81 -18.66
N LEU A 33 2.39 12.73 -18.81
CA LEU A 33 3.46 12.65 -19.81
C LEU A 33 2.89 12.77 -21.23
N ALA A 34 1.79 12.08 -21.54
CA ALA A 34 1.14 12.20 -22.84
C ALA A 34 0.70 13.64 -23.15
N LEU A 35 0.14 14.35 -22.17
CA LEU A 35 -0.23 15.77 -22.30
C LEU A 35 1.00 16.67 -22.48
N THR A 36 2.09 16.43 -21.75
CA THR A 36 3.36 17.16 -21.91
C THR A 36 3.93 16.97 -23.32
N LEU A 37 3.96 15.74 -23.83
CA LEU A 37 4.45 15.44 -25.17
C LEU A 37 3.56 16.06 -26.26
N ALA A 38 2.24 15.97 -26.11
CA ALA A 38 1.31 16.63 -27.04
C ALA A 38 1.49 18.16 -27.04
N ALA A 39 1.62 18.76 -25.85
CA ALA A 39 1.86 20.20 -25.71
C ALA A 39 3.22 20.62 -26.30
N LEU A 40 4.25 19.79 -26.17
CA LEU A 40 5.57 19.99 -26.75
C LEU A 40 5.49 20.04 -28.28
N VAL A 41 4.85 19.05 -28.90
CA VAL A 41 4.68 18.94 -30.37
C VAL A 41 3.94 20.15 -30.92
N VAL A 42 2.80 20.51 -30.31
CA VAL A 42 1.99 21.67 -30.74
C VAL A 42 2.75 22.99 -30.58
N SER A 43 3.61 23.10 -29.57
CA SER A 43 4.33 24.34 -29.26
C SER A 43 5.65 24.50 -30.01
N TRP A 44 6.20 23.42 -30.59
CA TRP A 44 7.55 23.40 -31.16
C TRP A 44 7.81 24.51 -32.20
N ASN A 45 6.83 24.76 -33.07
CA ASN A 45 6.98 25.73 -34.16
C ASN A 45 6.52 27.15 -33.78
N ARG A 46 5.67 27.31 -32.77
CA ARG A 46 5.03 28.60 -32.41
C ARG A 46 5.57 29.23 -31.12
N HIS A 47 6.01 28.41 -30.17
CA HIS A 47 6.43 28.84 -28.83
C HIS A 47 7.66 28.06 -28.37
N ARG A 48 8.80 28.28 -29.05
CA ARG A 48 10.04 27.52 -28.83
C ARG A 48 10.52 27.51 -27.37
N ILE A 49 10.41 28.63 -26.66
CA ILE A 49 10.81 28.71 -25.24
C ILE A 49 9.93 27.77 -24.38
N ALA A 50 8.62 27.78 -24.59
CA ALA A 50 7.69 26.90 -23.88
C ALA A 50 7.96 25.41 -24.22
N ALA A 51 8.22 25.12 -25.50
CA ALA A 51 8.59 23.78 -25.94
C ALA A 51 9.88 23.29 -25.27
N LEU A 52 10.93 24.10 -25.19
CA LEU A 52 12.16 23.75 -24.48
C LEU A 52 11.92 23.53 -22.98
N GLY A 53 11.06 24.34 -22.35
CA GLY A 53 10.65 24.12 -20.96
C GLY A 53 9.94 22.78 -20.75
N LEU A 54 9.01 22.41 -21.63
CA LEU A 54 8.33 21.10 -21.57
C LEU A 54 9.29 19.94 -21.82
N LEU A 55 10.24 20.11 -22.75
CA LEU A 55 11.29 19.12 -23.01
C LEU A 55 12.15 18.89 -21.76
N ALA A 56 12.47 19.96 -21.01
CA ALA A 56 13.19 19.86 -19.75
C ALA A 56 12.36 19.23 -18.61
N LEU A 57 11.03 19.36 -18.65
CA LEU A 57 10.11 18.74 -17.68
C LEU A 57 9.88 17.24 -17.94
N ALA A 58 9.93 16.80 -19.19
CA ALA A 58 9.64 15.41 -19.56
C ALA A 58 10.49 14.37 -18.80
N PRO A 59 11.82 14.54 -18.59
CA PRO A 59 12.62 13.62 -17.78
C PRO A 59 12.11 13.45 -16.35
N LEU A 60 11.60 14.53 -15.71
CA LEU A 60 11.05 14.46 -14.36
C LEU A 60 9.76 13.62 -14.31
N GLN A 61 9.00 13.60 -15.41
CA GLN A 61 7.81 12.75 -15.56
C GLN A 61 8.14 11.34 -16.06
N ILE A 62 9.27 11.12 -16.72
CA ILE A 62 9.68 9.79 -17.19
C ILE A 62 10.36 9.01 -16.06
N TRP A 63 11.18 9.66 -15.25
CA TRP A 63 12.02 9.00 -14.26
C TRP A 63 11.26 8.09 -13.27
N PRO A 64 10.15 8.52 -12.64
CA PRO A 64 9.42 7.63 -11.74
C PRO A 64 8.79 6.43 -12.46
N LEU A 65 8.35 6.57 -13.72
CA LEU A 65 7.80 5.45 -14.51
C LEU A 65 8.86 4.37 -14.74
N ILE A 66 10.08 4.77 -15.09
CA ILE A 66 11.20 3.84 -15.25
C ILE A 66 11.57 3.20 -13.91
N ARG A 67 11.57 3.98 -12.83
CA ARG A 67 11.91 3.49 -11.48
C ARG A 67 10.93 2.44 -10.97
N TYR A 68 9.64 2.55 -11.28
CA TYR A 68 8.63 1.55 -10.87
C TYR A 68 8.81 0.22 -11.59
N GLU A 69 9.22 0.24 -12.86
CA GLU A 69 9.49 -0.96 -13.66
C GLU A 69 10.90 -1.52 -13.46
N TRP A 70 11.74 -0.81 -12.71
CA TRP A 70 13.13 -1.22 -12.51
C TRP A 70 13.18 -2.51 -11.68
N PRO A 71 13.89 -3.56 -12.15
CA PRO A 71 14.02 -4.81 -11.39
C PRO A 71 14.61 -4.55 -10.00
N ASN A 72 14.17 -5.32 -9.01
CA ASN A 72 14.78 -5.25 -7.68
C ASN A 72 16.30 -5.51 -7.82
N PRO A 73 17.18 -4.56 -7.45
CA PRO A 73 18.62 -4.70 -7.64
C PRO A 73 19.23 -5.80 -6.75
N VAL A 74 18.47 -6.29 -5.75
CA VAL A 74 18.88 -7.39 -4.89
C VAL A 74 18.30 -8.70 -5.44
N PRO A 75 19.13 -9.58 -6.05
CA PRO A 75 18.65 -10.88 -6.47
C PRO A 75 18.27 -11.74 -5.26
N PRO A 76 17.26 -12.62 -5.38
CA PRO A 76 16.88 -13.51 -4.30
C PRO A 76 18.01 -14.49 -3.97
N ASP A 77 18.36 -14.59 -2.69
CA ASP A 77 19.30 -15.60 -2.20
C ASP A 77 18.60 -16.96 -2.13
N VAL A 78 18.84 -17.80 -3.14
CA VAL A 78 18.24 -19.14 -3.25
C VAL A 78 18.72 -20.12 -2.18
N SER A 79 19.81 -19.79 -1.46
CA SER A 79 20.34 -20.63 -0.38
C SER A 79 19.60 -20.46 0.94
N ARG A 80 18.76 -19.42 1.07
CA ARG A 80 18.00 -19.14 2.29
C ARG A 80 16.58 -19.72 2.24
N PRO A 81 16.04 -20.15 3.38
CA PRO A 81 14.63 -20.52 3.48
C PRO A 81 13.74 -19.37 3.01
N ARG A 82 12.75 -19.69 2.17
CA ARG A 82 11.75 -18.72 1.72
C ARG A 82 10.66 -18.62 2.78
N PHE A 83 10.33 -17.40 3.17
CA PHE A 83 9.19 -17.09 4.02
C PHE A 83 8.12 -16.40 3.18
N ARG A 84 6.88 -16.86 3.24
CA ARG A 84 5.76 -16.38 2.42
C ARG A 84 4.73 -15.67 3.27
N ILE A 85 4.43 -14.43 2.90
CA ILE A 85 3.38 -13.62 3.53
C ILE A 85 2.32 -13.36 2.47
N LEU A 86 1.06 -13.63 2.81
CA LEU A 86 -0.09 -13.24 2.01
C LEU A 86 -0.84 -12.14 2.76
N MET A 87 -1.03 -10.99 2.13
CA MET A 87 -1.83 -9.90 2.67
C MET A 87 -3.01 -9.60 1.73
N ALA A 88 -4.21 -9.47 2.28
CA ALA A 88 -5.41 -9.16 1.50
C ALA A 88 -6.27 -8.10 2.20
N ASN A 89 -6.62 -7.03 1.47
CA ASN A 89 -7.84 -6.28 1.80
C ASN A 89 -9.01 -7.08 1.25
N VAL A 90 -9.83 -7.61 2.15
CA VAL A 90 -10.88 -8.56 1.79
C VAL A 90 -12.16 -7.86 1.30
N LEU A 91 -12.25 -6.53 1.48
CA LEU A 91 -13.44 -5.70 1.30
C LEU A 91 -14.60 -6.22 2.16
N GLU A 92 -14.95 -5.52 3.24
CA GLU A 92 -15.86 -6.04 4.29
C GLU A 92 -17.19 -6.62 3.77
N LYS A 93 -17.69 -6.08 2.63
CA LYS A 93 -18.98 -6.43 2.01
C LYS A 93 -18.90 -7.57 1.00
N ASN A 94 -17.69 -7.95 0.58
CA ASN A 94 -17.49 -9.06 -0.33
C ASN A 94 -17.75 -10.39 0.40
N SER A 95 -18.37 -11.34 -0.30
CA SER A 95 -18.74 -12.66 0.22
C SER A 95 -18.09 -13.82 -0.54
N ASP A 96 -17.16 -13.53 -1.45
CA ASP A 96 -16.44 -14.53 -2.23
C ASP A 96 -15.27 -15.14 -1.42
N TYR A 97 -15.62 -15.82 -0.33
CA TYR A 97 -14.66 -16.39 0.62
C TYR A 97 -13.80 -17.48 -0.02
N HIS A 98 -14.41 -18.28 -0.90
CA HIS A 98 -13.75 -19.41 -1.55
C HIS A 98 -12.56 -18.98 -2.41
N ARG A 99 -12.66 -17.86 -3.15
CA ARG A 99 -11.53 -17.36 -3.93
C ARG A 99 -10.31 -17.04 -3.09
N LEU A 100 -10.50 -16.43 -1.92
CA LEU A 100 -9.39 -16.16 -1.01
C LEU A 100 -8.87 -17.44 -0.35
N ALA A 101 -9.75 -18.37 0.04
CA ALA A 101 -9.35 -19.68 0.56
C ALA A 101 -8.49 -20.45 -0.46
N ASP A 102 -8.89 -20.47 -1.73
CA ASP A 102 -8.15 -21.14 -2.80
C ASP A 102 -6.80 -20.47 -3.07
N LEU A 103 -6.74 -19.14 -3.00
CA LEU A 103 -5.47 -18.41 -3.06
C LEU A 103 -4.54 -18.81 -1.91
N ILE A 104 -5.05 -18.86 -0.68
CA ILE A 104 -4.26 -19.28 0.49
C ILE A 104 -3.73 -20.71 0.33
N ARG A 105 -4.58 -21.64 -0.14
CA ARG A 105 -4.17 -23.04 -0.39
C ARG A 105 -3.11 -23.15 -1.47
N ARG A 106 -3.27 -22.41 -2.57
CA ARG A 106 -2.33 -22.42 -3.70
C ARG A 106 -0.98 -21.82 -3.32
N GLU A 107 -0.96 -20.66 -2.68
CA GLU A 107 0.28 -19.94 -2.38
C GLU A 107 1.01 -20.51 -1.16
N ARG A 108 0.29 -21.23 -0.29
CA ARG A 108 0.80 -21.84 0.95
C ARG A 108 1.63 -20.85 1.78
N PRO A 109 1.05 -19.73 2.23
CA PRO A 109 1.78 -18.74 3.01
C PRO A 109 2.08 -19.24 4.43
N ASP A 110 3.17 -18.75 5.01
CA ASP A 110 3.53 -18.94 6.42
C ASP A 110 2.72 -18.01 7.32
N VAL A 111 2.38 -16.83 6.80
CA VAL A 111 1.57 -15.81 7.48
C VAL A 111 0.49 -15.25 6.54
N VAL A 112 -0.72 -15.11 7.06
CA VAL A 112 -1.83 -14.43 6.39
C VAL A 112 -2.23 -13.18 7.19
N GLY A 113 -2.26 -12.03 6.53
CA GLY A 113 -2.78 -10.77 7.07
C GLY A 113 -4.02 -10.33 6.32
N LEU A 114 -5.14 -10.16 7.02
CA LEU A 114 -6.40 -9.68 6.46
C LEU A 114 -6.71 -8.30 7.01
N VAL A 115 -7.04 -7.36 6.11
CA VAL A 115 -7.59 -6.05 6.46
C VAL A 115 -9.02 -5.94 5.97
N GLU A 116 -9.85 -5.18 6.69
CA GLU A 116 -11.32 -5.16 6.58
C GLU A 116 -11.98 -6.49 7.00
N ALA A 117 -11.32 -7.23 7.89
CA ALA A 117 -11.80 -8.52 8.36
C ALA A 117 -13.09 -8.37 9.20
N THR A 118 -14.12 -9.11 8.82
CA THR A 118 -15.38 -9.24 9.56
C THR A 118 -15.51 -10.65 10.15
N ARG A 119 -16.45 -10.86 11.07
CA ARG A 119 -16.75 -12.23 11.57
C ARG A 119 -17.13 -13.17 10.43
N ALA A 120 -17.93 -12.70 9.48
CA ALA A 120 -18.32 -13.47 8.30
C ALA A 120 -17.11 -13.90 7.46
N TRP A 121 -16.10 -13.03 7.31
CA TRP A 121 -14.84 -13.40 6.65
C TRP A 121 -14.05 -14.47 7.43
N LEU A 122 -13.98 -14.38 8.76
CA LEU A 122 -13.28 -15.39 9.57
C LEU A 122 -13.99 -16.74 9.51
N GLU A 123 -15.32 -16.74 9.55
CA GLU A 123 -16.16 -17.94 9.45
C GLU A 123 -16.10 -18.56 8.05
N GLY A 124 -16.19 -17.73 7.00
CA GLY A 124 -16.10 -18.19 5.60
C GLY A 124 -14.73 -18.77 5.22
N LEU A 125 -13.68 -18.44 5.98
CA LEU A 125 -12.32 -18.95 5.80
C LEU A 125 -11.95 -20.06 6.79
N GLU A 126 -12.90 -20.58 7.57
CA GLU A 126 -12.65 -21.52 8.66
C GLU A 126 -11.81 -22.74 8.24
N GLU A 127 -12.03 -23.27 7.04
CA GLU A 127 -11.27 -24.42 6.53
C GLU A 127 -9.77 -24.14 6.42
N VAL A 128 -9.39 -22.99 5.84
CA VAL A 128 -7.97 -22.61 5.70
C VAL A 128 -7.43 -22.00 6.98
N ARG A 129 -8.28 -21.40 7.82
CA ARG A 129 -7.91 -20.81 9.11
C ARG A 129 -7.34 -21.85 10.08
N ARG A 130 -7.81 -23.11 9.99
CA ARG A 130 -7.30 -24.25 10.80
C ARG A 130 -5.83 -24.56 10.57
N ASP A 131 -5.29 -24.25 9.39
CA ASP A 131 -3.88 -24.42 9.06
C ASP A 131 -2.95 -23.44 9.80
N PHE A 132 -3.51 -22.40 10.41
CA PHE A 132 -2.78 -21.34 11.10
C PHE A 132 -3.18 -21.34 12.58
N PRO A 133 -2.58 -22.18 13.43
CA PRO A 133 -2.99 -22.33 14.83
C PRO A 133 -2.77 -21.08 15.67
N TYR A 134 -1.86 -20.19 15.27
CA TYR A 134 -1.56 -18.95 15.99
C TYR A 134 -2.26 -17.78 15.30
N ARG A 135 -3.26 -17.17 15.95
CA ARG A 135 -4.07 -16.11 15.35
C ARG A 135 -4.28 -14.94 16.31
N LEU A 136 -4.12 -13.72 15.80
CA LEU A 136 -4.64 -12.49 16.39
C LEU A 136 -5.79 -11.98 15.52
N GLU A 137 -6.99 -11.86 16.08
CA GLU A 137 -8.18 -11.51 15.33
C GLU A 137 -8.92 -10.38 16.04
N ALA A 138 -9.15 -9.29 15.32
CA ALA A 138 -9.90 -8.13 15.77
C ALA A 138 -10.92 -7.72 14.69
N PRO A 139 -11.95 -8.55 14.43
CA PRO A 139 -12.94 -8.27 13.39
C PRO A 139 -13.76 -7.03 13.74
N ALA A 140 -13.77 -6.03 12.87
CA ALA A 140 -14.36 -4.72 13.14
C ALA A 140 -14.76 -3.95 11.86
N GLY A 141 -15.41 -4.63 10.89
CA GLY A 141 -15.80 -4.02 9.62
C GLY A 141 -14.58 -3.46 8.88
N ALA A 142 -14.71 -2.25 8.34
CA ALA A 142 -13.66 -1.54 7.61
C ALA A 142 -12.34 -1.39 8.39
N SER A 143 -12.36 -1.38 9.73
CA SER A 143 -11.14 -1.31 10.54
C SER A 143 -10.68 -2.67 11.08
N GLY A 144 -11.35 -3.75 10.66
CA GLY A 144 -11.10 -5.09 11.16
C GLY A 144 -9.80 -5.67 10.65
N LEU A 145 -9.10 -6.39 11.52
CA LEU A 145 -7.81 -7.02 11.22
C LEU A 145 -7.79 -8.48 11.64
N ALA A 146 -7.05 -9.31 10.90
CA ALA A 146 -6.70 -10.64 11.34
C ALA A 146 -5.27 -10.99 10.88
N LEU A 147 -4.47 -11.53 11.80
CA LEU A 147 -3.12 -11.98 11.53
C LEU A 147 -3.00 -13.44 11.96
N TRP A 148 -2.68 -14.30 11.01
CA TRP A 148 -2.62 -15.75 11.17
C TRP A 148 -1.22 -16.26 10.84
N CYS A 149 -0.62 -17.04 11.74
CA CYS A 149 0.71 -17.59 11.61
C CYS A 149 0.66 -19.13 11.68
N ARG A 150 1.41 -19.80 10.80
CA ARG A 150 1.60 -21.27 10.88
C ARG A 150 2.52 -21.66 12.03
N GLN A 151 3.60 -20.89 12.22
CA GLN A 151 4.59 -21.09 13.27
C GLN A 151 4.31 -20.22 14.48
N PRO A 152 4.70 -20.65 15.70
CA PRO A 152 4.49 -19.88 16.92
C PRO A 152 5.25 -18.54 16.84
N PRO A 153 4.57 -17.41 17.07
CA PRO A 153 5.27 -16.15 17.26
C PRO A 153 6.04 -16.17 18.59
N ILE A 154 7.21 -15.52 18.59
CA ILE A 154 8.01 -15.27 19.79
C ILE A 154 7.22 -14.36 20.75
N GLU A 155 6.62 -13.32 20.18
CA GLU A 155 5.79 -12.34 20.87
C GLU A 155 4.71 -11.87 19.91
N TRP A 156 3.57 -11.46 20.44
CA TRP A 156 2.52 -10.83 19.66
C TRP A 156 1.69 -9.89 20.52
N THR A 157 1.10 -8.86 19.92
CA THR A 157 0.31 -7.84 20.63
C THR A 157 -0.77 -7.30 19.70
N GLY A 158 -1.94 -7.01 20.26
CA GLY A 158 -3.02 -6.35 19.55
C GLY A 158 -4.41 -6.86 19.93
N PRO A 159 -5.47 -6.15 19.51
CA PRO A 159 -5.44 -4.90 18.77
C PRO A 159 -4.97 -3.72 19.64
N GLU A 160 -3.93 -3.02 19.20
CA GLU A 160 -3.45 -1.77 19.81
C GLU A 160 -3.83 -0.61 18.90
N ARG A 161 -4.04 0.59 19.46
CA ARG A 161 -4.34 1.79 18.67
C ARG A 161 -3.21 2.81 18.82
N PRO A 162 -2.75 3.42 17.72
CA PRO A 162 -1.72 4.45 17.78
C PRO A 162 -2.22 5.75 18.43
N THR A 163 -3.54 5.99 18.41
CA THR A 163 -4.22 7.11 19.05
C THR A 163 -5.59 6.64 19.56
N PRO A 164 -6.25 7.32 20.53
CA PRO A 164 -7.53 6.87 21.10
C PRO A 164 -8.61 6.53 20.07
N ASP A 165 -8.66 7.31 19.00
CA ASP A 165 -9.63 7.19 17.91
C ASP A 165 -9.01 6.65 16.61
N GLY A 166 -7.77 6.14 16.66
CA GLY A 166 -7.07 5.57 15.51
C GLY A 166 -7.53 4.16 15.20
N TRP A 167 -7.32 3.73 13.95
CA TRP A 167 -7.56 2.33 13.59
C TRP A 167 -6.54 1.42 14.28
N PRO A 168 -6.93 0.18 14.66
CA PRO A 168 -6.03 -0.70 15.36
C PRO A 168 -4.91 -1.19 14.45
N TYR A 169 -3.86 -1.74 15.05
CA TYR A 169 -2.86 -2.57 14.38
C TYR A 169 -2.67 -3.87 15.16
N LEU A 170 -2.13 -4.88 14.48
CA LEU A 170 -1.66 -6.13 15.08
C LEU A 170 -0.15 -6.25 14.87
N ARG A 171 0.54 -6.81 15.85
CA ARG A 171 1.99 -6.99 15.81
C ARG A 171 2.35 -8.41 16.21
N ALA A 172 3.28 -9.02 15.48
CA ALA A 172 3.86 -10.30 15.85
C ALA A 172 5.37 -10.30 15.56
N THR A 173 6.14 -10.91 16.44
CA THR A 173 7.57 -11.14 16.28
C THR A 173 7.77 -12.61 15.94
N LEU A 174 8.39 -12.88 14.80
CA LEU A 174 8.54 -14.21 14.22
C LEU A 174 10.03 -14.48 13.93
N GLU A 175 10.41 -15.75 13.90
CA GLU A 175 11.67 -16.15 13.30
C GLU A 175 11.49 -16.31 11.79
N MET A 176 12.18 -15.49 11.01
CA MET A 176 12.12 -15.49 9.55
C MET A 176 13.54 -15.67 9.00
N ALA A 177 13.80 -16.82 8.37
CA ALA A 177 15.12 -17.18 7.83
C ALA A 177 16.28 -16.98 8.84
N GLY A 178 16.09 -17.44 10.08
CA GLY A 178 17.07 -17.33 11.16
C GLY A 178 17.21 -15.93 11.77
N ARG A 179 16.28 -15.01 11.49
CA ARG A 179 16.27 -13.65 12.04
C ARG A 179 14.98 -13.36 12.78
N ARG A 180 15.09 -12.80 13.98
CA ARG A 180 13.95 -12.21 14.70
C ARG A 180 13.44 -11.02 13.92
N THR A 181 12.22 -11.13 13.39
CA THR A 181 11.59 -10.14 12.51
C THR A 181 10.25 -9.75 13.07
N GLN A 182 9.97 -8.45 13.13
CA GLN A 182 8.71 -7.92 13.60
C GLN A 182 7.79 -7.62 12.41
N LEU A 183 6.60 -8.19 12.43
CA LEU A 183 5.55 -7.99 11.45
C LEU A 183 4.46 -7.10 12.05
N TRP A 184 4.10 -6.07 11.30
CA TRP A 184 3.02 -5.14 11.65
C TRP A 184 1.92 -5.25 10.59
N LEU A 185 0.70 -5.55 11.02
CA LEU A 185 -0.50 -5.49 10.18
C LEU A 185 -1.24 -4.19 10.49
N VAL A 186 -1.24 -3.29 9.51
CA VAL A 186 -1.80 -1.95 9.62
C VAL A 186 -2.82 -1.71 8.50
N HIS A 187 -3.93 -1.04 8.80
CA HIS A 187 -4.88 -0.53 7.81
C HIS A 187 -5.15 0.95 8.12
N PRO A 188 -4.40 1.87 7.51
CA PRO A 188 -4.59 3.30 7.77
C PRO A 188 -5.96 3.78 7.31
N SER A 189 -6.53 4.75 8.01
CA SER A 189 -7.77 5.38 7.59
C SER A 189 -7.64 6.07 6.22
N SER A 190 -8.68 5.94 5.38
CA SER A 190 -8.73 6.55 4.04
C SER A 190 -8.52 8.08 4.07
N PRO A 191 -7.75 8.66 3.13
CA PRO A 191 -7.51 10.10 3.07
C PRO A 191 -8.79 10.94 2.88
N THR A 192 -9.85 10.35 2.34
CA THR A 192 -11.14 11.01 2.11
C THR A 192 -11.93 11.23 3.40
N ARG A 193 -11.69 10.41 4.43
CA ARG A 193 -12.29 10.61 5.76
C ARG A 193 -11.72 11.89 6.35
N ARG A 194 -12.56 12.59 7.14
CA ARG A 194 -12.32 13.95 7.66
C ARG A 194 -10.94 14.18 8.30
N ARG A 195 -10.27 13.11 8.78
CA ARG A 195 -8.93 13.13 9.41
C ARG A 195 -7.75 13.00 8.45
N GLY A 196 -7.90 12.35 7.29
CA GLY A 196 -6.85 12.28 6.28
C GLY A 196 -6.71 13.57 5.45
N ARG A 197 -7.62 14.53 5.65
CA ARG A 197 -7.65 15.81 4.94
C ARG A 197 -6.67 16.85 5.47
N HIS A 198 -6.15 16.70 6.68
CA HIS A 198 -5.25 17.68 7.30
C HIS A 198 -3.97 17.00 7.80
N ARG A 199 -2.90 17.13 7.00
CA ARG A 199 -1.48 16.89 7.34
C ARG A 199 -1.15 15.53 7.99
N GLY A 200 -0.59 14.65 7.17
CA GLY A 200 0.06 13.42 7.62
C GLY A 200 -0.95 12.34 8.03
N HIS A 201 -0.51 11.09 7.98
CA HIS A 201 -1.23 9.99 8.61
C HIS A 201 -0.73 9.92 10.06
N PRO A 202 -1.40 10.55 11.05
CA PRO A 202 -0.94 10.55 12.44
C PRO A 202 -0.82 9.12 12.99
N GLU A 203 -1.63 8.20 12.46
CA GLU A 203 -1.55 6.76 12.73
C GLU A 203 -0.21 6.18 12.31
N LEU A 204 0.28 6.48 11.09
CA LEU A 204 1.57 6.01 10.60
C LEU A 204 2.75 6.67 11.33
N ALA A 205 2.65 7.96 11.65
CA ALA A 205 3.70 8.66 12.39
C ALA A 205 3.83 8.13 13.83
N ALA A 206 2.70 7.89 14.50
CA ALA A 206 2.68 7.31 15.84
C ALA A 206 3.19 5.85 15.85
N GLN A 207 2.92 5.07 14.81
CA GLN A 207 3.47 3.72 14.66
C GLN A 207 4.98 3.76 14.35
N ALA A 208 5.45 4.68 13.50
CA ALA A 208 6.86 4.84 13.19
C ALA A 208 7.69 5.24 14.42
N ALA A 209 7.10 5.97 15.37
CA ALA A 209 7.73 6.30 16.65
C ALA A 209 7.85 5.10 17.62
N GLN A 210 7.24 3.95 17.29
CA GLN A 210 7.29 2.71 18.07
C GLN A 210 8.25 1.66 17.47
N LEU A 211 8.95 2.02 16.38
CA LEU A 211 10.02 1.22 15.76
C LEU A 211 11.38 1.60 16.36
#